data_AF-A0A6C0QDD0-F1
#
_entry.id   AF-A0A6C0QDD0-F1
#
_cell.length_a   1.000
_cell.length_b   1.000
_cell.length_c   1.000
_cell.angle_alpha   90.00
_cell.angle_beta   90.00
_cell.angle_gamma   90.00
#
_symmetry.space_group_name_H-M   'P 1'
#
loop_
_entity.id
_entity.type
_entity.pdbx_description
1 polymer ?
#
loop_
_entity_poly.entity_id
_entity_poly.type
_entity_poly.pdbx_seq_one_letter_code
_entity_poly.pdbx_strand_id
1 'polypeptide(L)'
;MRTLNGIPGTPPDLRRPPAGCPFHPRCARRTEGCDERLPALLPVGPRPGHEAACLLNETGGGTGGHRTHDETGRDTGHEQSDHDTDHETGGEIR
;
A
#
# COMPACT_ATOMS: atom_id res chain seq x y z
N MET A 1 -7.61 9.90 -18.96
CA MET A 1 -6.52 8.90 -19.06
C MET A 1 -5.80 8.84 -17.72
N ARG A 2 -5.71 7.68 -17.08
CA ARG A 2 -5.08 7.51 -15.76
C ARG A 2 -3.61 7.16 -15.92
N THR A 3 -2.72 7.99 -15.37
CA THR A 3 -1.26 7.80 -15.43
C THR A 3 -0.84 6.67 -14.48
N LEU A 4 -0.11 5.68 -15.00
CA LEU A 4 0.43 4.57 -14.21
C LEU A 4 1.84 4.93 -13.74
N ASN A 5 2.01 5.19 -12.44
CA ASN A 5 3.34 5.41 -11.86
C ASN A 5 4.02 4.05 -11.66
N GLY A 6 4.99 3.73 -12.53
CA GLY A 6 5.84 2.54 -12.41
C GLY A 6 6.80 2.65 -11.23
N ILE A 7 7.14 1.52 -10.61
CA ILE A 7 8.13 1.48 -9.52
C ILE A 7 9.53 1.76 -10.13
N PRO A 8 10.26 2.79 -9.66
CA PRO A 8 11.56 3.15 -10.22
C PRO A 8 12.59 2.03 -9.98
N GLY A 9 13.32 1.64 -11.02
CA GLY A 9 14.43 0.66 -11.00
C GLY A 9 14.22 -0.58 -11.89
N THR A 10 15.31 -1.29 -12.18
CA THR A 10 15.31 -2.52 -13.00
C THR A 10 14.93 -3.75 -12.16
N PRO A 11 14.12 -4.70 -12.67
CA PRO A 11 13.96 -6.00 -12.02
C PRO A 11 15.32 -6.65 -11.77
N PRO A 12 15.58 -7.22 -10.58
CA PRO A 12 16.82 -7.92 -10.31
C PRO A 12 16.98 -9.13 -11.25
N ASP A 13 18.22 -9.50 -11.58
CA ASP A 13 18.52 -10.69 -12.38
C ASP A 13 18.08 -11.94 -11.61
N LEU A 14 16.99 -12.57 -12.08
CA LEU A 14 16.40 -13.75 -11.42
C LEU A 14 17.33 -14.97 -11.41
N ARG A 15 18.41 -14.97 -12.19
CA ARG A 15 19.42 -16.04 -12.17
C ARG A 15 20.38 -15.94 -10.99
N ARG A 16 20.45 -14.75 -10.36
CA ARG A 16 21.28 -14.50 -9.17
C ARG A 16 20.43 -13.73 -8.15
N PRO A 17 19.43 -14.40 -7.55
CA PRO A 17 18.62 -13.77 -6.53
C PRO A 17 19.53 -13.34 -5.36
N PRO A 18 19.27 -12.16 -4.78
CA PRO A 18 19.96 -11.75 -3.57
C PRO A 18 19.63 -12.72 -2.42
N ALA A 19 20.52 -12.79 -1.43
CA ALA A 19 20.27 -13.57 -0.22
C ALA A 19 19.06 -13.01 0.57
N GLY A 20 18.40 -13.88 1.34
CA GLY A 20 17.22 -13.51 2.11
C GLY A 20 15.99 -13.20 1.23
N CYS A 21 15.28 -12.11 1.55
CA CYS A 21 14.07 -11.69 0.85
C CYS A 21 14.41 -11.05 -0.52
N PRO A 22 13.88 -11.58 -1.65
CA PRO A 22 14.21 -11.09 -2.99
C PRO A 22 13.78 -9.64 -3.25
N PHE A 23 12.87 -9.11 -2.43
CA PHE A 23 12.38 -7.75 -2.52
C PHE A 23 13.23 -6.75 -1.72
N HIS A 24 14.13 -7.20 -0.84
CA HIS A 24 14.92 -6.31 0.02
C HIS A 24 15.68 -5.20 -0.73
N PRO A 25 16.20 -5.39 -1.97
CA PRO A 25 16.95 -4.34 -2.67
C PRO A 25 16.07 -3.16 -3.10
N ARG A 26 14.75 -3.35 -3.16
CA ARG A 26 13.78 -2.36 -3.65
C ARG A 26 12.65 -2.08 -2.66
N CYS A 27 12.67 -2.69 -1.48
CA CYS A 27 11.62 -2.55 -0.48
C CYS A 27 11.78 -1.25 0.32
N ALA A 28 10.83 -0.32 0.20
CA ALA A 28 10.82 0.94 0.98
C ALA A 28 10.59 0.74 2.48
N ARG A 29 10.20 -0.46 2.90
CA ARG A 29 9.93 -0.83 4.30
C ARG A 29 10.90 -1.91 4.80
N ARG A 30 12.09 -2.03 4.19
CA ARG A 30 13.13 -3.00 4.59
C ARG A 30 13.47 -2.83 6.08
N THR A 31 13.51 -3.94 6.81
CA THR A 31 13.98 -4.00 8.19
C THR A 31 15.27 -4.79 8.29
N GLU A 32 15.86 -4.82 9.48
CA GLU A 32 16.96 -5.73 9.81
C GLU A 32 16.55 -7.19 9.58
N GLY A 33 17.46 -7.99 9.03
CA GLY A 33 17.25 -9.41 8.70
C GLY A 33 16.61 -9.68 7.32
N CYS A 34 16.15 -8.67 6.58
CA CYS A 34 15.54 -8.86 5.25
C CYS A 34 16.50 -9.44 4.20
N ASP A 35 17.80 -9.20 4.32
CA ASP A 35 18.87 -9.69 3.45
C ASP A 35 19.49 -11.01 3.89
N GLU A 36 19.11 -11.49 5.07
CA GLU A 36 19.66 -12.71 5.67
C GLU A 36 18.66 -13.87 5.62
N ARG A 37 17.37 -13.59 5.84
CA ARG A 37 16.33 -14.61 6.01
C ARG A 37 15.15 -14.43 5.08
N LEU A 38 14.61 -15.56 4.60
CA LEU A 38 13.30 -15.63 3.97
C LEU A 38 12.18 -15.62 5.01
N PRO A 39 11.21 -14.70 4.90
CA PRO A 39 10.04 -14.67 5.78
C PRO A 39 9.11 -15.87 5.54
N ALA A 40 8.38 -16.29 6.57
CA ALA A 40 7.35 -17.32 6.44
C ALA A 40 6.08 -16.74 5.77
N LEU A 41 5.37 -17.58 5.00
CA LEU A 41 4.06 -17.21 4.45
C LEU A 41 3.01 -17.25 5.58
N LEU A 42 2.47 -16.09 5.92
CA LEU A 42 1.53 -15.94 7.03
C LEU A 42 0.23 -15.27 6.55
N PRO A 43 -0.92 -15.62 7.15
CA PRO A 43 -2.17 -14.91 6.91
C PRO A 43 -2.05 -13.45 7.37
N VAL A 44 -2.54 -12.53 6.54
CA VAL A 44 -2.49 -11.09 6.79
C VAL A 44 -3.88 -10.48 6.66
N GLY A 45 -4.27 -9.69 7.67
CA GLY A 45 -5.60 -9.09 7.73
C GLY A 45 -6.71 -10.11 8.01
N PRO A 46 -7.99 -9.66 7.95
CA PRO A 46 -9.13 -10.48 8.34
C PRO A 46 -9.70 -11.34 7.20
N ARG A 47 -9.23 -11.16 5.96
CA ARG A 47 -9.76 -11.89 4.80
C ARG A 47 -9.12 -13.28 4.73
N PRO A 48 -9.90 -14.37 4.70
CA PRO A 48 -9.36 -15.71 4.50
C PRO A 48 -8.65 -15.81 3.14
N GLY A 49 -7.53 -16.54 3.12
CA GLY A 49 -6.70 -16.73 1.92
C GLY A 49 -5.84 -15.51 1.52
N HIS A 50 -5.83 -14.43 2.31
CA HIS A 50 -4.90 -13.33 2.10
C HIS A 50 -3.63 -13.58 2.93
N GLU A 51 -2.53 -13.91 2.25
CA GLU A 51 -1.27 -14.28 2.89
C GLU A 51 -0.11 -13.45 2.35
N ALA A 52 0.91 -13.22 3.17
CA ALA A 52 2.13 -12.53 2.77
C ALA A 52 3.36 -13.12 3.48
N ALA A 53 4.46 -13.23 2.73
CA ALA A 53 5.77 -13.58 3.25
C ALA A 53 6.58 -12.28 3.48
N CYS A 54 6.38 -11.65 4.63
CA CYS A 54 7.05 -10.39 4.98
C CYS A 54 7.43 -10.35 6.47
N LEU A 55 8.68 -9.98 6.76
CA LEU A 55 9.20 -9.89 8.14
C LEU A 55 8.41 -8.89 9.01
N LEU A 56 7.82 -7.85 8.42
CA LEU A 56 6.98 -6.88 9.13
C LEU A 56 5.70 -7.50 9.71
N ASN A 57 5.22 -8.58 9.10
CA ASN A 57 4.01 -9.25 9.53
C ASN A 57 4.29 -10.32 10.60
N GLU A 58 5.56 -10.73 10.75
CA GLU A 58 6.00 -11.64 11.82
C GLU A 58 6.04 -10.94 13.18
N THR A 59 6.37 -9.64 13.22
CA THR A 59 6.56 -8.86 14.45
C THR A 59 5.37 -7.98 14.84
N GLY A 60 4.25 -8.02 14.09
CA GLY A 60 2.98 -7.39 14.47
C GLY A 60 2.67 -6.02 13.84
N GLY A 61 3.26 -5.68 12.69
CA GLY A 61 3.18 -4.33 12.10
C GLY A 61 2.30 -4.16 10.85
N GLY A 62 1.22 -4.92 10.68
CA GLY A 62 0.53 -5.03 9.39
C GLY A 62 -1.00 -4.95 9.41
N THR A 63 -1.63 -4.03 10.16
CA THR A 63 -3.08 -3.76 10.01
C THR A 63 -3.33 -2.75 8.89
N GLY A 64 -3.07 -3.15 7.64
CA GLY A 64 -3.49 -2.37 6.47
C GLY A 64 -5.02 -2.40 6.34
N GLY A 65 -5.68 -1.27 6.62
CA GLY A 65 -7.12 -1.08 6.46
C GLY A 65 -7.56 -1.27 5.02
N HIS A 66 -7.86 -2.50 4.63
CA HIS A 66 -8.45 -2.80 3.34
C HIS A 66 -9.90 -2.29 3.35
N ARG A 67 -10.22 -1.41 2.39
CA ARG A 67 -11.60 -1.05 2.09
C ARG A 67 -12.30 -2.32 1.58
N THR A 68 -13.22 -2.88 2.35
CA THR A 68 -14.10 -3.95 1.89
C THR A 68 -15.13 -3.32 0.97
N HIS A 69 -15.03 -3.60 -0.32
CA HIS A 69 -16.16 -3.37 -1.22
C HIS A 69 -17.07 -4.60 -1.12
N ASP A 70 -18.31 -4.39 -0.70
CA ASP A 70 -19.38 -5.38 -0.80
C ASP A 70 -19.78 -5.59 -2.28
N GLU A 71 -20.39 -6.74 -2.62
CA GLU A 71 -20.87 -7.07 -3.98
C GLU A 71 -21.81 -6.00 -4.57
N THR A 72 -22.43 -5.17 -3.72
CA THR A 72 -23.29 -4.06 -4.16
C THR A 72 -22.52 -2.79 -4.54
N GLY A 73 -21.19 -2.75 -4.38
CA GLY A 73 -20.35 -1.60 -4.75
C GLY A 73 -20.67 -0.30 -3.99
N ARG A 74 -21.36 -0.39 -2.84
CA ARG A 74 -21.67 0.79 -2.02
C ARG A 74 -20.53 1.06 -1.04
N ASP A 75 -19.72 2.07 -1.35
CA ASP A 75 -18.78 2.70 -0.42
C ASP A 75 -19.56 3.33 0.77
N THR A 76 -19.86 2.54 1.80
CA THR A 76 -20.44 3.04 3.05
C THR A 76 -19.34 3.71 3.88
N GLY A 77 -18.93 4.93 3.52
CA GLY A 77 -17.93 5.65 4.30
C GLY A 77 -17.29 6.88 3.66
N HIS A 78 -18.10 7.84 3.20
CA HIS A 78 -17.69 9.24 3.14
C HIS A 78 -18.94 10.12 3.02
N GLU A 79 -19.50 10.53 4.15
CA GLU A 79 -20.45 11.64 4.19
C GLU A 79 -19.60 12.89 3.90
N GLN A 80 -19.57 13.29 2.62
CA GLN A 80 -18.95 14.53 2.19
C GLN A 80 -19.83 15.64 2.74
N SER A 81 -19.43 16.22 3.86
CA SER A 81 -19.99 17.48 4.34
C SER A 81 -19.62 18.55 3.33
N ASP A 82 -20.62 18.93 2.53
CA ASP A 82 -20.59 20.06 1.60
C ASP A 82 -20.13 21.31 2.37
N HIS A 83 -18.83 21.60 2.29
CA HIS A 83 -18.28 22.88 2.74
C HIS A 83 -18.48 23.87 1.59
N ASP A 84 -19.72 24.32 1.44
CA ASP A 84 -20.07 25.47 0.59
C ASP A 84 -19.57 26.73 1.32
N THR A 85 -18.28 27.04 1.16
CA THR A 85 -17.72 28.33 1.56
C THR A 85 -17.88 29.27 0.37
N ASP A 86 -19.00 30.00 0.36
CA ASP A 86 -19.24 31.13 -0.53
C ASP A 86 -18.15 32.20 -0.23
N HIS A 87 -17.06 32.16 -0.99
CA HIS A 87 -15.96 33.12 -0.86
C HIS A 87 -16.37 34.39 -1.59
N GLU A 88 -16.94 35.31 -0.83
CA GLU A 88 -17.16 36.71 -1.22
C GLU A 88 -15.88 37.27 -1.87
N THR A 89 -15.91 37.49 -3.18
CA THR A 89 -14.89 38.30 -3.86
C THR A 89 -15.52 39.61 -4.27
N GLY A 90 -15.47 40.59 -3.37
CA GLY A 90 -15.53 41.99 -3.76
C GLY A 90 -14.34 42.34 -4.64
N GLY A 91 -14.56 43.09 -5.73
CA GLY A 91 -13.49 43.47 -6.64
C GLY A 91 -13.96 44.37 -7.79
N GLU A 92 -14.16 45.64 -7.49
CA GLU A 92 -14.35 46.77 -8.40
C GLU A 92 -13.29 46.83 -9.52
N ILE A 93 -13.68 46.74 -10.79
CA ILE A 93 -12.93 47.37 -11.89
C ILE A 93 -13.81 47.73 -13.11
N ARG A 94 -13.90 49.05 -13.34
CA ARG A 94 -14.33 49.83 -14.53
C ARG A 94 -15.80 50.19 -14.71
#